data_AF-A0A7X7JXI1-F1
#
_entry.id   AF-A0A7X7JXI1-F1
#
_cell.length_a   1.000
_cell.length_b   1.000
_cell.length_c   1.000
_cell.angle_alpha   90.00
_cell.angle_beta   90.00
_cell.angle_gamma   90.00
#
_symmetry.space_group_name_H-M   'P 1'
#
loop_
_entity.id
_entity.type
_entity.pdbx_description
1 polymer ?
#
loop_
_entity_poly.entity_id
_entity_poly.type
_entity_poly.pdbx_seq_one_letter_code
_entity_poly.pdbx_strand_id
1 'polypeptide(L)'
;MKVVVIGATGNAGTAVLRALGHTHEVTDIVGVARRLPDAAAEPYAGCRWESVDIAAASTAEDAVPALRAIFEGADAVIHLAWLIQPNDRRDLLERVNVEGTRRVAEAVAAAGVPHLVVASSVGAYSPDEARGGDEVLLRDETWATGGIGTSHYSVDKAAQERVLDEFETRHPDVVVTRMRTALLFQAEAAAEIQRYFLGSLAPVQALKLGRPLALPLPKGLVLQTVHSDDAGRAYAAAVVRKTGGAFNVCADDVLGPQELADVVDHGRYFELPPAVVRGALVAAHGAGLVPADPGWLDMGMQVPMMDNGRAVDELGWRPERTAGEALAELVEGLAEGTGVAASPPLRPRDSDEATIPAIDESAGSGADAGTGSAVVDSDELPDAYAKDLLELYLSDHFTGATAGANRIERMADDFVDTPVYAELAELARDIRAERTFLGNLIDDLGLKRKPYRQALAWAGERVGRLKGNGKVIDRSPMTMLLEADLMRSAINGKLGVWETLRDHAEPLGLDRGVFERLIEGYREQSERLDEIHSYARARALREDRTTFWD
;
A
#
# COMPACT_ATOMS: atom_id res chain seq x y z
N MET A 1 16.61 12.52 20.77
CA MET A 1 16.73 11.10 20.43
C MET A 1 16.75 10.96 18.91
N LYS A 2 17.65 10.14 18.37
CA LYS A 2 17.64 9.70 16.97
C LYS A 2 16.80 8.43 16.86
N VAL A 3 15.73 8.45 16.08
CA VAL A 3 14.82 7.31 15.88
C VAL A 3 14.85 6.89 14.41
N VAL A 4 15.04 5.61 14.15
CA VAL A 4 14.94 5.04 12.79
C VAL A 4 13.63 4.28 12.66
N VAL A 5 12.87 4.54 11.60
CA VAL A 5 11.57 3.92 11.35
C VAL A 5 11.62 3.12 10.05
N ILE A 6 11.53 1.79 10.15
CA ILE A 6 11.51 0.89 8.99
C ILE A 6 10.06 0.63 8.60
N GLY A 7 9.74 0.77 7.32
CA GLY A 7 8.35 0.75 6.85
C GLY A 7 7.63 2.07 7.08
N ALA A 8 8.37 3.18 7.14
CA ALA A 8 7.87 4.50 7.51
C ALA A 8 6.81 5.09 6.57
N THR A 9 6.66 4.57 5.35
CA THR A 9 5.69 5.08 4.37
C THR A 9 4.32 4.44 4.44
N GLY A 10 4.15 3.33 5.17
CA GLY A 10 2.86 2.62 5.27
C GLY A 10 1.87 3.27 6.23
N ASN A 11 0.71 2.64 6.43
CA ASN A 11 -0.36 3.11 7.33
C ASN A 11 0.16 3.44 8.74
N ALA A 12 0.75 2.45 9.41
CA ALA A 12 1.35 2.64 10.73
C ALA A 12 2.54 3.61 10.70
N GLY A 13 3.39 3.52 9.67
CA GLY A 13 4.57 4.37 9.53
C GLY A 13 4.23 5.86 9.48
N THR A 14 3.24 6.22 8.66
CA THR A 14 2.77 7.60 8.50
C THR A 14 2.27 8.17 9.84
N ALA A 15 1.49 7.38 10.58
CA ALA A 15 1.02 7.78 11.91
C ALA A 15 2.15 7.88 12.96
N VAL A 16 3.12 6.97 12.90
CA VAL A 16 4.33 7.03 13.75
C VAL A 16 5.16 8.27 13.44
N LEU A 17 5.36 8.63 12.17
CA LEU A 17 6.07 9.85 11.79
C LEU A 17 5.36 11.11 12.34
N ARG A 18 4.03 11.20 12.19
CA ARG A 18 3.24 12.28 12.81
C ARG A 18 3.44 12.35 14.32
N ALA A 19 3.39 11.22 15.02
CA ALA A 19 3.54 11.19 16.47
C ALA A 19 4.97 11.57 16.92
N LEU A 20 6.00 11.05 16.25
CA LEU A 20 7.39 11.38 16.54
C LEU A 20 7.70 12.85 16.24
N GLY A 21 7.16 13.42 15.16
CA GLY A 21 7.32 14.84 14.83
C GLY A 21 6.76 15.79 15.90
N HIS A 22 5.75 15.35 16.66
CA HIS A 22 5.19 16.08 17.81
C HIS A 22 5.85 15.72 19.15
N THR A 23 6.81 14.79 19.17
CA THR A 23 7.48 14.31 20.39
C THR A 23 8.78 15.06 20.60
N HIS A 24 8.80 16.01 21.54
CA HIS A 24 9.95 16.92 21.76
C HIS A 24 11.28 16.23 22.13
N GLU A 25 11.25 15.02 22.68
CA GLU A 25 12.44 14.21 22.96
C GLU A 25 13.10 13.68 21.68
N VAL A 26 12.35 13.59 20.57
CA VAL A 26 12.82 13.09 19.27
C VAL A 26 13.31 14.28 18.45
N THR A 27 14.57 14.21 18.02
CA THR A 27 15.28 15.34 17.41
C THR A 27 15.80 15.03 16.00
N ASP A 28 15.82 13.75 15.62
CA ASP A 28 16.27 13.27 14.32
C ASP A 28 15.50 11.99 13.97
N ILE A 29 14.87 11.97 12.80
CA ILE A 29 14.08 10.83 12.32
C ILE A 29 14.67 10.37 11.00
N VAL A 30 14.97 9.07 10.91
CA VAL A 30 15.36 8.42 9.65
C VAL A 30 14.25 7.48 9.22
N GLY A 31 13.57 7.81 8.12
CA GLY A 31 12.61 6.94 7.46
C GLY A 31 13.33 5.95 6.53
N VAL A 32 13.03 4.67 6.69
CA VAL A 32 13.53 3.59 5.82
C VAL A 32 12.36 2.92 5.12
N ALA A 33 12.38 2.89 3.80
CA ALA A 33 11.34 2.24 3.00
C ALA A 33 11.87 1.75 1.65
N ARG A 34 11.27 0.67 1.11
CA ARG A 34 11.59 0.21 -0.26
C ARG A 34 11.11 1.17 -1.34
N ARG A 35 10.04 1.91 -1.04
CA ARG A 35 9.42 2.91 -1.91
C ARG A 35 9.41 4.21 -1.13
N LEU A 36 10.18 5.17 -1.59
CA LEU A 36 10.34 6.45 -0.92
C LEU A 36 9.09 7.32 -1.13
N PRO A 37 8.71 8.14 -0.12
CA PRO A 37 7.63 9.09 -0.27
C PRO A 37 8.11 10.35 -1.01
N ASP A 38 7.18 11.25 -1.32
CA ASP A 38 7.55 12.65 -1.51
C ASP A 38 8.02 13.23 -0.18
N ALA A 39 9.34 13.45 -0.07
CA ALA A 39 9.99 13.93 1.14
C ALA A 39 9.74 15.42 1.44
N ALA A 40 9.13 16.17 0.51
CA ALA A 40 8.75 17.57 0.75
C ALA A 40 7.38 17.70 1.43
N ALA A 41 6.54 16.67 1.35
CA ALA A 41 5.20 16.67 1.91
C ALA A 41 5.18 16.17 3.37
N GLU A 42 4.30 16.73 4.19
CA GLU A 42 4.02 16.21 5.52
C GLU A 42 3.31 14.83 5.44
N PRO A 43 3.55 13.90 6.39
CA PRO A 43 4.47 13.98 7.53
C PRO A 43 5.90 13.49 7.22
N TYR A 44 6.28 13.40 5.95
CA TYR A 44 7.59 12.88 5.51
C TYR A 44 8.67 13.97 5.51
N ALA A 45 8.25 15.23 5.44
CA ALA A 45 9.10 16.40 5.58
C ALA A 45 9.87 16.37 6.91
N GLY A 46 11.11 16.88 6.87
CA GLY A 46 12.00 16.90 8.04
C GLY A 46 12.62 15.54 8.41
N CYS A 47 12.23 14.44 7.77
CA CYS A 47 12.89 13.14 7.92
C CYS A 47 14.07 12.99 6.95
N ARG A 48 15.08 12.23 7.36
CA ARG A 48 16.10 11.70 6.43
C ARG A 48 15.60 10.39 5.85
N TRP A 49 15.81 10.16 4.56
CA TRP A 49 15.24 9.02 3.85
C TRP A 49 16.31 8.10 3.29
N GLU A 50 16.15 6.81 3.53
CA GLU A 50 17.03 5.76 3.02
C GLU A 50 16.19 4.65 2.39
N SER A 51 16.63 4.14 1.23
CA SER A 51 15.95 3.04 0.54
C SER A 51 16.66 1.73 0.83
N VAL A 52 15.97 0.80 1.52
CA VAL A 52 16.48 -0.53 1.82
C VAL A 52 15.37 -1.58 1.66
N ASP A 53 15.68 -2.63 0.91
CA ASP A 53 14.92 -3.87 0.95
C ASP A 53 15.47 -4.80 2.04
N ILE A 54 14.64 -5.12 3.02
CA ILE A 54 15.03 -5.97 4.13
C ILE A 54 15.12 -7.45 3.74
N ALA A 55 14.33 -7.91 2.75
CA ALA A 55 14.30 -9.33 2.39
C ALA A 55 13.55 -9.76 1.12
N ALA A 56 12.82 -8.88 0.42
CA ALA A 56 12.06 -9.31 -0.76
C ALA A 56 13.00 -9.62 -1.93
N ALA A 57 13.99 -8.75 -2.17
CA ALA A 57 15.00 -8.85 -3.22
C ALA A 57 16.44 -8.59 -2.71
N SER A 58 16.74 -8.99 -1.47
CA SER A 58 18.06 -8.81 -0.85
C SER A 58 18.46 -10.02 -0.02
N THR A 59 19.78 -10.27 0.10
CA THR A 59 20.31 -11.26 1.04
C THR A 59 20.56 -10.63 2.41
N ALA A 60 20.85 -11.45 3.42
CA ALA A 60 21.33 -10.96 4.71
C ALA A 60 22.69 -10.22 4.58
N GLU A 61 23.56 -10.65 3.65
CA GLU A 61 24.86 -10.02 3.40
C GLU A 61 24.73 -8.62 2.79
N ASP A 62 23.62 -8.34 2.12
CA ASP A 62 23.30 -7.00 1.59
C ASP A 62 22.56 -6.15 2.63
N ALA A 63 21.45 -6.69 3.17
CA ALA A 63 20.51 -5.93 3.98
C ALA A 63 21.07 -5.58 5.37
N VAL A 64 21.75 -6.53 6.05
CA VAL A 64 22.21 -6.31 7.43
C VAL A 64 23.28 -5.20 7.49
N PRO A 65 24.32 -5.19 6.64
CA PRO A 65 25.29 -4.10 6.63
C PRO A 65 24.69 -2.74 6.27
N ALA A 66 23.76 -2.69 5.30
CA ALA A 66 23.08 -1.45 4.91
C ALA A 66 22.25 -0.89 6.08
N LEU A 67 21.43 -1.73 6.72
CA LEU A 67 20.64 -1.35 7.89
C LEU A 67 21.53 -0.92 9.06
N ARG A 68 22.60 -1.68 9.34
CA ARG A 68 23.56 -1.35 10.40
C ARG A 68 24.12 0.06 10.22
N ALA A 69 24.54 0.42 9.01
CA ALA A 69 25.09 1.74 8.72
C ALA A 69 24.08 2.87 9.01
N ILE A 70 22.80 2.65 8.67
CA ILE A 70 21.71 3.61 8.96
C ILE A 70 21.46 3.73 10.46
N PHE A 71 21.54 2.61 11.18
CA PHE A 71 21.26 2.50 12.61
C PHE A 71 22.36 3.08 13.51
N GLU A 72 23.55 3.38 12.97
CA GLU A 72 24.65 3.92 13.77
C GLU A 72 24.23 5.18 14.55
N GLY A 73 24.42 5.14 15.87
CA GLY A 73 24.05 6.23 16.79
C GLY A 73 22.54 6.44 16.97
N ALA A 74 21.68 5.52 16.52
CA ALA A 74 20.25 5.56 16.81
C ALA A 74 19.98 5.17 18.27
N ASP A 75 19.06 5.88 18.92
CA ASP A 75 18.59 5.58 20.27
C ASP A 75 17.51 4.49 20.27
N ALA A 76 16.72 4.41 19.19
CA ALA A 76 15.71 3.40 18.98
C ALA A 76 15.49 3.11 17.49
N VAL A 77 15.12 1.85 17.19
CA VAL A 77 14.62 1.43 15.88
C VAL A 77 13.18 0.96 16.03
N ILE A 78 12.28 1.50 15.22
CA ILE A 78 10.89 1.05 15.10
C ILE A 78 10.76 0.24 13.80
N HIS A 79 10.43 -1.05 13.92
CA HIS A 79 10.26 -1.96 12.78
C HIS A 79 8.78 -2.19 12.46
N LEU A 80 8.31 -1.55 11.39
CA LEU A 80 6.92 -1.63 10.89
C LEU A 80 6.81 -2.33 9.53
N ALA A 81 7.94 -2.68 8.90
CA ALA A 81 7.92 -3.27 7.57
C ALA A 81 7.27 -4.65 7.61
N TRP A 82 6.21 -4.79 6.81
CA TRP A 82 5.40 -5.99 6.68
C TRP A 82 4.81 -6.07 5.28
N LEU A 83 4.70 -7.28 4.74
CA LEU A 83 4.10 -7.56 3.45
C LEU A 83 2.86 -8.43 3.64
N ILE A 84 1.69 -7.89 3.27
CA ILE A 84 0.39 -8.57 3.36
C ILE A 84 0.08 -9.30 2.05
N GLN A 85 0.27 -8.60 0.93
CA GLN A 85 0.07 -9.15 -0.40
C GLN A 85 1.41 -9.26 -1.12
N PRO A 86 1.59 -10.26 -1.98
CA PRO A 86 0.56 -11.20 -2.44
C PRO A 86 0.53 -12.50 -1.62
N ASN A 87 -0.64 -12.87 -1.13
CA ASN A 87 -0.85 -14.01 -0.22
C ASN A 87 -0.73 -15.40 -0.88
N ASP A 88 -0.71 -15.48 -2.21
CA ASP A 88 -0.43 -16.69 -2.98
C ASP A 88 1.07 -17.05 -3.01
N ARG A 89 1.96 -16.13 -2.65
CA ARG A 89 3.41 -16.34 -2.56
C ARG A 89 3.87 -16.48 -1.11
N ARG A 90 3.65 -17.65 -0.51
CA ARG A 90 4.00 -17.87 0.91
C ARG A 90 5.48 -17.66 1.21
N ASP A 91 6.38 -18.23 0.42
CA ASP A 91 7.82 -18.12 0.66
C ASP A 91 8.27 -16.65 0.68
N LEU A 92 7.71 -15.81 -0.19
CA LEU A 92 7.97 -14.37 -0.21
C LEU A 92 7.52 -13.69 1.08
N LEU A 93 6.26 -13.86 1.53
CA LEU A 93 5.86 -13.15 2.76
C LEU A 93 6.59 -13.72 3.98
N GLU A 94 6.89 -15.02 4.06
CA GLU A 94 7.70 -15.55 5.17
C GLU A 94 9.09 -14.92 5.19
N ARG A 95 9.73 -14.87 4.01
CA ARG A 95 11.05 -14.25 3.85
C ARG A 95 11.05 -12.78 4.24
N VAL A 96 10.04 -12.01 3.84
CA VAL A 96 9.95 -10.59 4.19
C VAL A 96 9.57 -10.37 5.65
N ASN A 97 8.54 -11.06 6.13
CA ASN A 97 7.92 -10.79 7.42
C ASN A 97 8.72 -11.39 8.58
N VAL A 98 9.22 -12.61 8.42
CA VAL A 98 9.91 -13.37 9.48
C VAL A 98 11.42 -13.17 9.36
N GLU A 99 11.98 -13.54 8.22
CA GLU A 99 13.43 -13.43 7.99
C GLU A 99 13.87 -11.96 7.85
N GLY A 100 13.07 -11.09 7.25
CA GLY A 100 13.32 -9.64 7.27
C GLY A 100 13.32 -9.06 8.68
N THR A 101 12.43 -9.51 9.57
CA THR A 101 12.48 -9.11 10.99
C THR A 101 13.75 -9.58 11.67
N ARG A 102 14.21 -10.80 11.38
CA ARG A 102 15.47 -11.33 11.92
C ARG A 102 16.66 -10.46 11.50
N ARG A 103 16.74 -10.08 10.22
CA ARG A 103 17.81 -9.22 9.69
C ARG A 103 17.81 -7.82 10.30
N VAL A 104 16.62 -7.24 10.52
CA VAL A 104 16.49 -5.96 11.23
C VAL A 104 17.02 -6.09 12.65
N ALA A 105 16.62 -7.12 13.39
CA ALA A 105 17.07 -7.34 14.75
C ALA A 105 18.60 -7.58 14.82
N GLU A 106 19.16 -8.33 13.87
CA GLU A 106 20.60 -8.52 13.74
C GLU A 106 21.34 -7.20 13.49
N ALA A 107 20.82 -6.34 12.61
CA ALA A 107 21.38 -5.02 12.35
C ALA A 107 21.30 -4.09 13.58
N VAL A 108 20.21 -4.15 14.36
CA VAL A 108 20.05 -3.43 15.64
C VAL A 108 21.17 -3.81 16.60
N ALA A 109 21.37 -5.11 16.83
CA ALA A 109 22.43 -5.59 17.71
C ALA A 109 23.82 -5.23 17.19
N ALA A 110 24.07 -5.37 15.88
CA ALA A 110 25.36 -5.05 15.27
C ALA A 110 25.71 -3.55 15.31
N ALA A 111 24.70 -2.67 15.28
CA ALA A 111 24.86 -1.23 15.44
C ALA A 111 24.91 -0.78 16.91
N GLY A 112 24.62 -1.66 17.86
CA GLY A 112 24.55 -1.34 19.29
C GLY A 112 23.36 -0.44 19.65
N VAL A 113 22.26 -0.52 18.89
CA VAL A 113 21.04 0.23 19.18
C VAL A 113 20.39 -0.34 20.45
N PRO A 114 20.08 0.48 21.46
CA PRO A 114 19.70 -0.04 22.77
C PRO A 114 18.20 -0.36 22.90
N HIS A 115 17.39 -0.09 21.88
CA HIS A 115 15.94 -0.28 21.91
C HIS A 115 15.37 -0.63 20.52
N LEU A 116 14.64 -1.73 20.45
CA LEU A 116 13.90 -2.18 19.26
C LEU A 116 12.41 -2.23 19.58
N VAL A 117 11.62 -1.42 18.89
CA VAL A 117 10.15 -1.45 18.96
C VAL A 117 9.62 -2.13 17.70
N VAL A 118 8.78 -3.14 17.83
CA VAL A 118 8.33 -3.97 16.70
C VAL A 118 6.82 -3.96 16.58
N ALA A 119 6.32 -3.77 15.35
CA ALA A 119 4.93 -3.95 15.02
C ALA A 119 4.53 -5.43 15.05
N SER A 120 3.99 -5.85 16.19
CA SER A 120 3.23 -7.08 16.30
C SER A 120 1.74 -6.82 16.00
N SER A 121 0.86 -7.76 16.31
CA SER A 121 -0.56 -7.68 15.98
C SER A 121 -1.36 -8.57 16.91
N VAL A 122 -2.65 -8.23 17.09
CA VAL A 122 -3.64 -9.17 17.63
C VAL A 122 -3.63 -10.51 16.89
N GLY A 123 -3.26 -10.51 15.60
CA GLY A 123 -3.09 -11.70 14.78
C GLY A 123 -1.95 -12.62 15.22
N ALA A 124 -1.06 -12.21 16.13
CA ALA A 124 -0.03 -13.10 16.68
C ALA A 124 -0.59 -14.09 17.72
N TYR A 125 -1.72 -13.76 18.36
CA TYR A 125 -2.30 -14.55 19.43
C TYR A 125 -2.87 -15.89 18.94
N SER A 126 -2.80 -16.89 19.83
CA SER A 126 -3.50 -18.17 19.73
C SER A 126 -5.02 -17.96 19.79
N PRO A 127 -5.82 -18.93 19.30
CA PRO A 127 -7.28 -18.88 19.42
C PRO A 127 -7.73 -18.69 20.87
N ASP A 128 -8.76 -17.87 21.07
CA ASP A 128 -9.47 -17.75 22.35
C ASP A 128 -10.77 -18.55 22.30
N GLU A 129 -10.84 -19.64 23.07
CA GLU A 129 -12.02 -20.50 23.13
C GLU A 129 -13.27 -19.77 23.64
N ALA A 130 -13.10 -18.64 24.35
CA ALA A 130 -14.20 -17.83 24.85
C ALA A 130 -14.89 -16.97 23.77
N ARG A 131 -14.32 -16.85 22.55
CA ARG A 131 -14.87 -16.05 21.42
C ARG A 131 -16.32 -16.38 21.03
N GLY A 132 -16.82 -17.56 21.41
CA GLY A 132 -18.19 -18.02 21.14
C GLY A 132 -19.15 -17.95 22.33
N GLY A 133 -18.73 -17.37 23.46
CA GLY A 133 -19.55 -17.21 24.66
C GLY A 133 -20.47 -15.98 24.63
N ASP A 134 -21.38 -15.91 25.59
CA ASP A 134 -22.31 -14.77 25.75
C ASP A 134 -21.64 -13.50 26.30
N GLU A 135 -20.43 -13.61 26.86
CA GLU A 135 -19.66 -12.52 27.44
C GLU A 135 -18.34 -12.32 26.69
N VAL A 136 -18.02 -11.05 26.38
CA VAL A 136 -16.75 -10.67 25.76
C VAL A 136 -15.71 -10.49 26.85
N LEU A 137 -14.73 -11.41 26.90
CA LEU A 137 -13.60 -11.33 27.83
C LEU A 137 -12.39 -10.67 27.16
N LEU A 138 -11.76 -9.73 27.87
CA LEU A 138 -10.52 -9.09 27.44
C LEU A 138 -9.31 -9.91 27.94
N ARG A 139 -8.29 -10.02 27.10
CA ARG A 139 -7.04 -10.74 27.39
C ARG A 139 -5.87 -9.77 27.44
N ASP A 140 -5.03 -9.92 28.46
CA ASP A 140 -3.78 -9.20 28.59
C ASP A 140 -2.68 -9.82 27.70
N GLU A 141 -1.47 -9.28 27.78
CA GLU A 141 -0.34 -9.69 26.95
C GLU A 141 0.28 -11.04 27.30
N THR A 142 -0.21 -11.70 28.37
CA THR A 142 0.23 -13.05 28.76
C THR A 142 -0.41 -14.14 27.91
N TRP A 143 -1.42 -13.81 27.10
CA TRP A 143 -2.05 -14.76 26.19
C TRP A 143 -1.04 -15.32 25.17
N ALA A 144 -1.15 -16.61 24.87
CA ALA A 144 -0.18 -17.30 24.02
C ALA A 144 -0.17 -16.76 22.58
N THR A 145 1.00 -16.75 21.94
CA THR A 145 1.22 -16.25 20.56
C THR A 145 1.48 -17.36 19.54
N GLY A 146 0.61 -18.37 19.52
CA GLY A 146 0.69 -19.50 18.59
C GLY A 146 0.13 -19.21 17.19
N GLY A 147 -0.65 -18.14 17.04
CA GLY A 147 -1.34 -17.79 15.81
C GLY A 147 -2.50 -18.73 15.45
N ILE A 148 -3.18 -18.38 14.36
CA ILE A 148 -4.30 -19.08 13.75
C ILE A 148 -3.80 -19.78 12.49
N GLY A 149 -3.68 -21.10 12.54
CA GLY A 149 -2.98 -21.88 11.52
C GLY A 149 -3.58 -21.81 10.10
N THR A 150 -4.82 -21.34 9.94
CA THR A 150 -5.45 -21.15 8.61
C THR A 150 -5.20 -19.76 8.02
N SER A 151 -4.61 -18.83 8.77
CA SER A 151 -4.32 -17.46 8.33
C SER A 151 -2.84 -17.27 8.11
N HIS A 152 -2.43 -17.02 6.87
CA HIS A 152 -1.02 -16.75 6.54
C HIS A 152 -0.46 -15.57 7.36
N TYR A 153 -1.24 -14.51 7.51
CA TYR A 153 -0.87 -13.33 8.29
C TYR A 153 -0.61 -13.69 9.75
N SER A 154 -1.51 -14.49 10.34
CA SER A 154 -1.42 -14.90 11.74
C SER A 154 -0.25 -15.86 12.00
N VAL A 155 -0.03 -16.81 11.09
CA VAL A 155 1.13 -17.72 11.12
C VAL A 155 2.44 -16.93 11.12
N ASP A 156 2.56 -15.94 10.24
CA ASP A 156 3.76 -15.11 10.14
C ASP A 156 3.94 -14.20 11.35
N LYS A 157 2.85 -13.62 11.90
CA LYS A 157 2.93 -12.79 13.11
C LYS A 157 3.35 -13.61 14.34
N ALA A 158 2.85 -14.83 14.48
CA ALA A 158 3.33 -15.76 15.50
C ALA A 158 4.80 -16.17 15.28
N ALA A 159 5.23 -16.35 14.03
CA ALA A 159 6.63 -16.62 13.70
C ALA A 159 7.55 -15.43 14.01
N GLN A 160 7.08 -14.20 13.77
CA GLN A 160 7.77 -12.97 14.13
C GLN A 160 8.00 -12.89 15.65
N GLU A 161 7.00 -13.19 16.47
CA GLU A 161 7.15 -13.23 17.94
C GLU A 161 8.28 -14.18 18.38
N ARG A 162 8.36 -15.38 17.78
CA ARG A 162 9.44 -16.34 18.07
C ARG A 162 10.83 -15.82 17.70
N VAL A 163 10.95 -15.09 16.57
CA VAL A 163 12.21 -14.42 16.19
C VAL A 163 12.63 -13.42 17.27
N LEU A 164 11.68 -12.68 17.85
CA LEU A 164 11.95 -11.71 18.90
C LEU A 164 12.32 -12.40 20.23
N ASP A 165 11.68 -13.51 20.57
CA ASP A 165 12.03 -14.31 21.76
C ASP A 165 13.48 -14.85 21.66
N GLU A 166 13.86 -15.36 20.49
CA GLU A 166 15.23 -15.80 20.19
C GLU A 166 16.23 -14.64 20.24
N PHE A 167 15.82 -13.46 19.79
CA PHE A 167 16.66 -12.27 19.80
C PHE A 167 16.89 -11.73 21.21
N GLU A 168 15.84 -11.55 22.02
CA GLU A 168 15.94 -11.11 23.42
C GLU A 168 16.82 -12.05 24.24
N THR A 169 16.70 -13.37 24.01
CA THR A 169 17.55 -14.36 24.69
C THR A 169 19.03 -14.19 24.36
N ARG A 170 19.36 -13.80 23.12
CA ARG A 170 20.74 -13.61 22.65
C ARG A 170 21.31 -12.22 22.97
N HIS A 171 20.45 -11.22 23.08
CA HIS A 171 20.81 -9.81 23.22
C HIS A 171 20.05 -9.16 24.41
N PRO A 172 20.29 -9.61 25.66
CA PRO A 172 19.56 -9.13 26.83
C PRO A 172 19.83 -7.64 27.16
N ASP A 173 20.84 -7.04 26.53
CA ASP A 173 21.19 -5.63 26.62
C ASP A 173 20.32 -4.72 25.72
N VAL A 174 19.62 -5.30 24.73
CA VAL A 174 18.68 -4.58 23.86
C VAL A 174 17.28 -4.71 24.45
N VAL A 175 16.65 -3.57 24.76
CA VAL A 175 15.23 -3.58 25.14
C VAL A 175 14.40 -3.89 23.90
N VAL A 176 13.48 -4.85 23.98
CA VAL A 176 12.55 -5.14 22.89
C VAL A 176 11.12 -4.84 23.35
N THR A 177 10.40 -4.03 22.58
CA THR A 177 9.00 -3.69 22.82
C THR A 177 8.15 -4.22 21.68
N ARG A 178 7.14 -5.02 21.99
CA ARG A 178 6.24 -5.61 20.99
C ARG A 178 4.90 -4.89 21.05
N MET A 179 4.54 -4.18 19.99
CA MET A 179 3.26 -3.47 19.91
C MET A 179 2.23 -4.38 19.27
N ARG A 180 1.38 -5.04 20.06
CA ARG A 180 0.31 -5.92 19.58
C ARG A 180 -0.93 -5.09 19.32
N THR A 181 -0.98 -4.52 18.13
CA THR A 181 -2.07 -3.60 17.75
C THR A 181 -3.30 -4.35 17.27
N ALA A 182 -4.47 -3.78 17.53
CA ALA A 182 -5.73 -4.17 16.89
C ALA A 182 -5.70 -3.82 15.39
N LEU A 183 -6.82 -3.99 14.70
CA LEU A 183 -6.95 -3.55 13.31
C LEU A 183 -6.78 -2.02 13.23
N LEU A 184 -5.77 -1.58 12.47
CA LEU A 184 -5.39 -0.17 12.34
C LEU A 184 -6.16 0.51 11.22
N PHE A 185 -7.01 1.48 11.58
CA PHE A 185 -7.87 2.19 10.64
C PHE A 185 -7.64 3.70 10.66
N GLN A 186 -7.77 4.32 9.49
CA GLN A 186 -7.82 5.76 9.22
C GLN A 186 -8.28 5.98 7.77
N ALA A 187 -8.79 7.16 7.43
CA ALA A 187 -9.25 7.46 6.06
C ALA A 187 -8.09 7.38 5.04
N GLU A 188 -6.91 7.86 5.41
CA GLU A 188 -5.70 7.88 4.59
C GLU A 188 -5.20 6.48 4.17
N ALA A 189 -5.60 5.43 4.88
CA ALA A 189 -5.24 4.06 4.55
C ALA A 189 -6.30 3.34 3.70
N ALA A 190 -7.42 4.01 3.40
CA ALA A 190 -8.57 3.36 2.78
C ALA A 190 -8.27 2.76 1.41
N ALA A 191 -7.62 3.50 0.52
CA ALA A 191 -7.26 2.98 -0.80
C ALA A 191 -6.29 1.78 -0.71
N GLU A 192 -5.39 1.77 0.28
CA GLU A 192 -4.49 0.64 0.55
C GLU A 192 -5.27 -0.60 1.03
N ILE A 193 -6.13 -0.41 2.03
CA ILE A 193 -6.98 -1.46 2.61
C ILE A 193 -7.92 -2.03 1.53
N GLN A 194 -8.50 -1.19 0.67
CA GLN A 194 -9.28 -1.67 -0.48
C GLN A 194 -8.45 -2.61 -1.35
N ARG A 195 -7.21 -2.23 -1.70
CA ARG A 195 -6.32 -3.07 -2.53
C ARG A 195 -5.98 -4.38 -1.84
N TYR A 196 -5.72 -4.38 -0.54
CA TYR A 196 -5.35 -5.59 0.20
C TYR A 196 -6.49 -6.60 0.35
N PHE A 197 -7.73 -6.13 0.52
CA PHE A 197 -8.82 -7.02 0.95
C PHE A 197 -9.96 -7.16 -0.05
N LEU A 198 -10.32 -6.09 -0.77
CA LEU A 198 -11.47 -6.06 -1.66
C LEU A 198 -11.07 -6.12 -3.14
N GLY A 199 -9.86 -5.67 -3.47
CA GLY A 199 -9.36 -5.56 -4.83
C GLY A 199 -9.72 -4.22 -5.48
N SER A 200 -8.95 -3.85 -6.51
CA SER A 200 -9.12 -2.58 -7.23
C SER A 200 -10.45 -2.48 -8.00
N LEU A 201 -11.06 -3.60 -8.37
CA LEU A 201 -12.33 -3.62 -9.12
C LEU A 201 -13.59 -3.62 -8.25
N ALA A 202 -13.45 -3.75 -6.92
CA ALA A 202 -14.60 -3.71 -6.02
C ALA A 202 -15.31 -2.34 -6.11
N PRO A 203 -16.65 -2.30 -6.26
CA PRO A 203 -17.42 -1.07 -6.48
C PRO A 203 -17.67 -0.33 -5.16
N VAL A 204 -16.65 -0.16 -4.33
CA VAL A 204 -16.78 0.41 -2.97
C VAL A 204 -17.27 1.86 -3.02
N GLN A 205 -16.98 2.57 -4.11
CA GLN A 205 -17.45 3.94 -4.37
C GLN A 205 -18.97 4.00 -4.56
N ALA A 206 -19.66 2.87 -4.80
CA ALA A 206 -21.12 2.83 -4.80
C ALA A 206 -21.72 3.20 -3.44
N LEU A 207 -20.95 3.12 -2.35
CA LEU A 207 -21.35 3.61 -1.03
C LEU A 207 -21.70 5.12 -1.04
N LYS A 208 -21.15 5.90 -1.99
CA LYS A 208 -21.54 7.31 -2.20
C LYS A 208 -22.95 7.48 -2.74
N LEU A 209 -23.44 6.51 -3.51
CA LEU A 209 -24.78 6.52 -4.11
C LEU A 209 -25.86 6.05 -3.14
N GLY A 210 -25.45 5.49 -2.00
CA GLY A 210 -26.30 4.98 -0.95
C GLY A 210 -25.61 3.84 -0.21
N ARG A 211 -25.91 3.69 1.08
CA ARG A 211 -25.49 2.52 1.86
C ARG A 211 -26.35 1.30 1.45
N PRO A 212 -25.90 0.06 1.71
CA PRO A 212 -26.71 -1.12 1.44
C PRO A 212 -28.08 -1.14 2.17
N LEU A 213 -28.81 -2.24 2.09
CA LEU A 213 -30.12 -2.38 2.76
C LEU A 213 -30.01 -3.16 4.09
N ALA A 214 -29.03 -4.05 4.19
CA ALA A 214 -28.65 -4.78 5.39
C ALA A 214 -27.25 -5.42 5.18
N LEU A 215 -26.45 -5.43 6.24
CA LEU A 215 -25.09 -5.98 6.23
C LEU A 215 -25.10 -7.49 6.54
N PRO A 216 -24.65 -8.38 5.62
CA PRO A 216 -24.41 -9.78 5.95
C PRO A 216 -23.19 -9.92 6.84
N LEU A 217 -23.36 -10.45 8.06
CA LEU A 217 -22.27 -10.69 9.00
C LEU A 217 -22.18 -12.16 9.39
N PRO A 218 -20.98 -12.73 9.59
CA PRO A 218 -20.85 -14.04 10.21
C PRO A 218 -21.34 -13.97 11.66
N LYS A 219 -22.13 -14.97 12.07
CA LYS A 219 -22.67 -15.05 13.43
C LYS A 219 -21.55 -15.05 14.46
N GLY A 220 -21.66 -14.20 15.48
CA GLY A 220 -20.67 -14.07 16.56
C GLY A 220 -19.41 -13.29 16.17
N LEU A 221 -19.43 -12.54 15.06
CA LEU A 221 -18.33 -11.65 14.72
C LEU A 221 -18.26 -10.50 15.73
N VAL A 222 -17.09 -10.35 16.32
CA VAL A 222 -16.73 -9.26 17.22
C VAL A 222 -15.36 -8.75 16.80
N LEU A 223 -15.17 -7.43 16.80
CA LEU A 223 -13.95 -6.77 16.34
C LEU A 223 -13.49 -5.71 17.34
N GLN A 224 -12.17 -5.60 17.49
CA GLN A 224 -11.53 -4.42 18.05
C GLN A 224 -10.69 -3.75 16.97
N THR A 225 -10.68 -2.44 17.01
CA THR A 225 -9.91 -1.60 16.09
C THR A 225 -9.20 -0.53 16.90
N VAL A 226 -8.26 0.17 16.28
CA VAL A 226 -7.64 1.36 16.86
C VAL A 226 -7.33 2.34 15.76
N HIS A 227 -7.52 3.63 16.05
CA HIS A 227 -7.16 4.65 15.08
C HIS A 227 -5.64 4.69 14.87
N SER A 228 -5.21 4.91 13.64
CA SER A 228 -3.80 4.81 13.28
C SER A 228 -2.93 5.84 14.02
N ASP A 229 -3.43 7.07 14.22
CA ASP A 229 -2.73 8.09 15.04
C ASP A 229 -2.61 7.67 16.51
N ASP A 230 -3.62 6.99 17.06
CA ASP A 230 -3.57 6.50 18.44
C ASP A 230 -2.48 5.45 18.58
N ALA A 231 -2.38 4.53 17.61
CA ALA A 231 -1.27 3.59 17.57
C ALA A 231 0.08 4.31 17.40
N GLY A 232 0.17 5.31 16.52
CA GLY A 232 1.36 6.15 16.36
C GLY A 232 1.86 6.76 17.67
N ARG A 233 0.94 7.33 18.48
CA ARG A 233 1.24 7.82 19.83
C ARG A 233 1.72 6.73 20.77
N ALA A 234 1.18 5.51 20.67
CA ALA A 234 1.65 4.37 21.47
C ALA A 234 3.10 3.99 21.13
N TYR A 235 3.48 3.97 19.84
CA TYR A 235 4.87 3.72 19.42
C TYR A 235 5.82 4.82 19.90
N ALA A 236 5.42 6.09 19.75
CA ALA A 236 6.23 7.21 20.25
C ALA A 236 6.42 7.13 21.77
N ALA A 237 5.35 6.83 22.52
CA ALA A 237 5.42 6.63 23.97
C ALA A 237 6.33 5.45 24.34
N ALA A 238 6.25 4.32 23.61
CA ALA A 238 7.14 3.18 23.81
C ALA A 238 8.61 3.57 23.64
N VAL A 239 8.95 4.33 22.60
CA VAL A 239 10.32 4.83 22.38
C VAL A 239 10.80 5.72 23.52
N VAL A 240 10.01 6.72 23.91
CA VAL A 240 10.40 7.68 24.96
C VAL A 240 10.54 6.99 26.32
N ARG A 241 9.63 6.07 26.66
CA ARG A 241 9.66 5.35 27.93
C ARG A 241 10.70 4.24 27.97
N LYS A 242 11.09 3.71 26.81
CA LYS A 242 12.01 2.58 26.65
C LYS A 242 11.58 1.35 27.48
N THR A 243 10.28 1.07 27.47
CA THR A 243 9.70 -0.03 28.26
C THR A 243 9.65 -1.33 27.44
N GLY A 244 10.22 -2.41 27.96
CA GLY A 244 10.26 -3.72 27.28
C GLY A 244 8.98 -4.56 27.43
N GLY A 245 8.93 -5.65 26.68
CA GLY A 245 7.81 -6.61 26.66
C GLY A 245 6.70 -6.22 25.68
N ALA A 246 5.55 -6.89 25.79
CA ALA A 246 4.44 -6.72 24.87
C ALA A 246 3.38 -5.74 25.40
N PHE A 247 2.80 -4.95 24.50
CA PHE A 247 1.71 -4.01 24.79
C PHE A 247 0.57 -4.22 23.81
N ASN A 248 -0.62 -4.50 24.34
CA ASN A 248 -1.86 -4.46 23.58
C ASN A 248 -2.24 -3.00 23.29
N VAL A 249 -2.50 -2.71 22.02
CA VAL A 249 -2.91 -1.38 21.56
C VAL A 249 -4.23 -1.49 20.82
N CYS A 250 -5.32 -1.22 21.52
CA CYS A 250 -6.69 -1.20 21.00
C CYS A 250 -7.46 -0.01 21.58
N ALA A 251 -8.55 0.40 20.90
CA ALA A 251 -9.55 1.25 21.52
C ALA A 251 -10.25 0.53 22.70
N ASP A 252 -10.92 1.30 23.56
CA ASP A 252 -11.56 0.77 24.77
C ASP A 252 -12.85 -0.01 24.47
N ASP A 253 -13.54 0.34 23.38
CA ASP A 253 -14.77 -0.29 22.93
C ASP A 253 -14.53 -1.48 22.00
N VAL A 254 -15.51 -2.37 21.99
CA VAL A 254 -15.54 -3.58 21.15
C VAL A 254 -16.76 -3.49 20.24
N LEU A 255 -16.57 -3.77 18.95
CA LEU A 255 -17.62 -3.70 17.93
C LEU A 255 -18.27 -5.07 17.74
N GLY A 256 -19.55 -5.18 18.08
CA GLY A 256 -20.38 -6.30 17.75
C GLY A 256 -21.13 -6.10 16.41
N PRO A 257 -22.01 -7.05 16.04
CA PRO A 257 -22.73 -6.99 14.77
C PRO A 257 -23.58 -5.73 14.58
N GLN A 258 -24.19 -5.21 15.64
CA GLN A 258 -25.03 -4.01 15.57
C GLN A 258 -24.16 -2.76 15.34
N GLU A 259 -23.06 -2.61 16.08
CA GLU A 259 -22.14 -1.48 15.92
C GLU A 259 -21.54 -1.46 14.50
N LEU A 260 -21.17 -2.63 13.96
CA LEU A 260 -20.71 -2.76 12.58
C LEU A 260 -21.78 -2.33 11.57
N ALA A 261 -23.04 -2.70 11.81
CA ALA A 261 -24.17 -2.33 10.96
C ALA A 261 -24.49 -0.83 11.04
N ASP A 262 -24.37 -0.22 12.21
CA ASP A 262 -24.60 1.22 12.40
C ASP A 262 -23.57 2.03 11.62
N VAL A 263 -22.31 1.59 11.64
CA VAL A 263 -21.22 2.23 10.89
C VAL A 263 -21.39 2.05 9.37
N VAL A 264 -21.67 0.83 8.90
CA VAL A 264 -21.64 0.50 7.46
C VAL A 264 -22.98 0.71 6.76
N ASP A 265 -24.12 0.48 7.42
CA ASP A 265 -25.37 0.18 6.71
C ASP A 265 -26.69 0.57 7.40
N HIS A 266 -26.71 1.74 8.07
CA HIS A 266 -27.92 2.30 8.71
C HIS A 266 -28.48 1.41 9.85
N GLY A 267 -27.67 0.53 10.43
CA GLY A 267 -28.01 -0.25 11.61
C GLY A 267 -28.82 -1.52 11.35
N ARG A 268 -28.88 -2.01 10.10
CA ARG A 268 -29.50 -3.30 9.78
C ARG A 268 -28.46 -4.34 9.42
N TYR A 269 -28.53 -5.50 10.05
CA TYR A 269 -27.71 -6.65 9.71
C TYR A 269 -28.51 -7.95 9.74
N PHE A 270 -27.95 -8.98 9.13
CA PHE A 270 -28.40 -10.35 9.32
C PHE A 270 -27.20 -11.27 9.49
N GLU A 271 -27.35 -12.22 10.40
CA GLU A 271 -26.28 -13.17 10.69
C GLU A 271 -26.36 -14.40 9.80
N LEU A 272 -25.21 -14.77 9.25
CA LEU A 272 -25.01 -15.98 8.47
C LEU A 272 -24.15 -16.98 9.27
N PRO A 273 -24.40 -18.29 9.17
CA PRO A 273 -23.48 -19.27 9.74
C PRO A 273 -22.06 -19.04 9.21
N PRO A 274 -21.02 -18.98 10.07
CA PRO A 274 -19.64 -18.69 9.64
C PRO A 274 -19.14 -19.59 8.52
N ALA A 275 -19.56 -20.86 8.50
CA ALA A 275 -19.23 -21.81 7.43
C ALA A 275 -19.75 -21.37 6.04
N VAL A 276 -20.90 -20.71 5.96
CA VAL A 276 -21.47 -20.19 4.70
C VAL A 276 -20.64 -19.02 4.19
N VAL A 277 -20.34 -18.06 5.07
CA VAL A 277 -19.51 -16.89 4.75
C VAL A 277 -18.12 -17.35 4.30
N ARG A 278 -17.53 -18.28 5.03
CA ARG A 278 -16.23 -18.89 4.71
C ARG A 278 -16.25 -19.60 3.35
N GLY A 279 -17.29 -20.39 3.06
CA GLY A 279 -17.44 -21.08 1.78
C GLY A 279 -17.55 -20.12 0.59
N ALA A 280 -18.29 -19.03 0.74
CA ALA A 280 -18.36 -17.96 -0.25
C ALA A 280 -17.01 -17.28 -0.47
N LEU A 281 -16.27 -16.99 0.61
CA LEU A 281 -14.95 -16.38 0.54
C LEU A 281 -13.92 -17.30 -0.13
N VAL A 282 -13.93 -18.61 0.17
CA VAL A 282 -13.12 -19.63 -0.54
C VAL A 282 -13.38 -19.59 -2.05
N ALA A 283 -14.66 -19.58 -2.46
CA ALA A 283 -15.02 -19.57 -3.87
C ALA A 283 -14.62 -18.26 -4.56
N ALA A 284 -14.86 -17.11 -3.92
CA ALA A 284 -14.52 -15.80 -4.45
C ALA A 284 -12.99 -15.60 -4.58
N HIS A 285 -12.23 -16.00 -3.57
CA HIS A 285 -10.76 -15.96 -3.60
C HIS A 285 -10.19 -16.91 -4.65
N GLY A 286 -10.66 -18.17 -4.69
CA GLY A 286 -10.22 -19.15 -5.69
C GLY A 286 -10.56 -18.77 -7.13
N ALA A 287 -11.57 -17.93 -7.34
CA ALA A 287 -11.90 -17.33 -8.63
C ALA A 287 -11.15 -16.03 -8.93
N GLY A 288 -10.32 -15.53 -8.01
CA GLY A 288 -9.59 -14.27 -8.14
C GLY A 288 -10.47 -13.02 -8.05
N LEU A 289 -11.69 -13.14 -7.50
CA LEU A 289 -12.64 -12.03 -7.37
C LEU A 289 -12.32 -11.13 -6.16
N VAL A 290 -11.71 -11.69 -5.11
CA VAL A 290 -11.27 -10.96 -3.92
C VAL A 290 -9.86 -11.39 -3.52
N PRO A 291 -8.97 -10.45 -3.16
CA PRO A 291 -7.62 -10.80 -2.72
C PRO A 291 -7.59 -11.50 -1.34
N ALA A 292 -8.51 -11.15 -0.44
CA ALA A 292 -8.57 -11.72 0.90
C ALA A 292 -8.91 -13.22 0.85
N ASP A 293 -8.05 -14.06 1.44
CA ASP A 293 -8.28 -15.48 1.62
C ASP A 293 -9.13 -15.77 2.89
N PRO A 294 -9.76 -16.95 3.00
CA PRO A 294 -10.59 -17.32 4.15
C PRO A 294 -9.88 -17.30 5.51
N GLY A 295 -8.54 -17.34 5.54
CA GLY A 295 -7.77 -17.25 6.78
C GLY A 295 -8.01 -15.94 7.52
N TRP A 296 -8.29 -14.83 6.83
CA TRP A 296 -8.64 -13.57 7.47
C TRP A 296 -9.94 -13.64 8.27
N LEU A 297 -10.95 -14.34 7.75
CA LEU A 297 -12.20 -14.59 8.47
C LEU A 297 -11.94 -15.50 9.67
N ASP A 298 -11.24 -16.62 9.45
CA ASP A 298 -10.92 -17.56 10.51
C ASP A 298 -10.16 -16.87 11.66
N MET A 299 -9.21 -15.98 11.35
CA MET A 299 -8.50 -15.15 12.32
C MET A 299 -9.45 -14.19 13.02
N GLY A 300 -10.23 -13.42 12.26
CA GLY A 300 -11.17 -12.44 12.79
C GLY A 300 -12.23 -13.04 13.71
N MET A 301 -12.51 -14.35 13.62
CA MET A 301 -13.43 -15.08 14.48
C MET A 301 -12.77 -15.74 15.70
N GLN A 302 -11.43 -15.88 15.74
CA GLN A 302 -10.73 -16.69 16.75
C GLN A 302 -9.77 -15.92 17.64
N VAL A 303 -9.20 -14.79 17.19
CA VAL A 303 -8.24 -14.01 18.00
C VAL A 303 -8.92 -13.39 19.23
N PRO A 304 -8.23 -13.24 20.38
CA PRO A 304 -8.81 -12.65 21.58
C PRO A 304 -9.18 -11.18 21.38
N MET A 305 -10.10 -10.67 22.22
CA MET A 305 -10.22 -9.23 22.47
C MET A 305 -9.17 -8.82 23.50
N MET A 306 -8.57 -7.66 23.31
CA MET A 306 -7.40 -7.23 24.05
C MET A 306 -7.77 -6.28 25.19
N ASP A 307 -7.09 -6.42 26.31
CA ASP A 307 -7.01 -5.45 27.40
C ASP A 307 -5.80 -4.54 27.15
N ASN A 308 -6.02 -3.23 27.10
CA ASN A 308 -4.98 -2.21 26.88
C ASN A 308 -4.43 -1.61 28.18
N GLY A 309 -4.82 -2.12 29.35
CA GLY A 309 -4.49 -1.54 30.66
C GLY A 309 -2.98 -1.37 30.90
N ARG A 310 -2.15 -2.29 30.39
CA ARG A 310 -0.69 -2.18 30.52
C ARG A 310 -0.13 -0.97 29.74
N ALA A 311 -0.66 -0.70 28.55
CA ALA A 311 -0.27 0.48 27.77
C ALA A 311 -0.68 1.78 28.48
N VAL A 312 -1.84 1.77 29.14
CA VAL A 312 -2.29 2.88 29.99
C VAL A 312 -1.34 3.13 31.16
N ASP A 313 -1.01 2.09 31.91
CA ASP A 313 -0.29 2.23 33.17
C ASP A 313 1.22 2.45 32.96
N GLU A 314 1.84 1.76 32.00
CA GLU A 314 3.30 1.81 31.81
C GLU A 314 3.76 2.77 30.72
N LEU A 315 2.96 3.00 29.67
CA LEU A 315 3.30 3.97 28.62
C LEU A 315 2.70 5.36 28.89
N GLY A 316 1.65 5.43 29.71
CA GLY A 316 0.84 6.64 29.86
C GLY A 316 0.02 6.93 28.61
N TRP A 317 -0.30 5.91 27.82
CA TRP A 317 -1.03 6.02 26.56
C TRP A 317 -2.51 5.71 26.75
N ARG A 318 -3.40 6.45 26.10
CA ARG A 318 -4.82 6.11 25.99
C ARG A 318 -5.31 6.35 24.56
N PRO A 319 -6.25 5.53 24.05
CA PRO A 319 -6.91 5.82 22.79
C PRO A 319 -7.68 7.14 22.91
N GLU A 320 -7.64 7.96 21.86
CA GLU A 320 -8.42 9.20 21.76
C GLU A 320 -9.66 9.00 20.90
N ARG A 321 -9.66 7.99 20.02
CA ARG A 321 -10.82 7.61 19.21
C ARG A 321 -11.32 6.24 19.60
N THR A 322 -12.63 6.09 19.51
CA THR A 322 -13.31 4.79 19.66
C THR A 322 -13.02 3.89 18.46
N ALA A 323 -13.20 2.58 18.63
CA ALA A 323 -13.11 1.61 17.57
C ALA A 323 -14.15 1.91 16.46
N GLY A 324 -15.34 2.35 16.85
CA GLY A 324 -16.42 2.74 15.95
C GLY A 324 -16.07 3.94 15.08
N GLU A 325 -15.49 4.99 15.66
CA GLU A 325 -15.02 6.17 14.91
C GLU A 325 -13.92 5.80 13.92
N ALA A 326 -12.92 5.01 14.33
CA ALA A 326 -11.85 4.58 13.44
C ALA A 326 -12.37 3.75 12.26
N LEU A 327 -13.36 2.87 12.49
CA LEU A 327 -14.01 2.11 11.43
C LEU A 327 -14.86 3.00 10.51
N ALA A 328 -15.61 3.96 11.08
CA ALA A 328 -16.44 4.87 10.30
C ALA A 328 -15.61 5.73 9.36
N GLU A 329 -14.50 6.26 9.86
CA GLU A 329 -13.54 7.03 9.07
C GLU A 329 -12.94 6.21 7.91
N LEU A 330 -12.61 4.94 8.16
CA LEU A 330 -12.16 4.04 7.09
C LEU A 330 -13.26 3.83 6.04
N VAL A 331 -14.51 3.58 6.45
CA VAL A 331 -15.63 3.34 5.52
C VAL A 331 -15.89 4.58 4.65
N GLU A 332 -15.81 5.77 5.23
CA GLU A 332 -15.89 7.03 4.49
C GLU A 332 -14.71 7.16 3.51
N GLY A 333 -13.47 6.96 3.97
CA GLY A 333 -12.30 6.98 3.10
C GLY A 333 -12.37 5.96 1.96
N LEU A 334 -12.97 4.80 2.20
CA LEU A 334 -13.19 3.75 1.19
C LEU A 334 -14.19 4.19 0.13
N ALA A 335 -15.29 4.82 0.55
CA ALA A 335 -16.27 5.40 -0.35
C ALA A 335 -15.63 6.52 -1.20
N GLU A 336 -14.80 7.37 -0.59
CA GLU A 336 -14.11 8.49 -1.24
C GLU A 336 -12.92 8.08 -2.11
N GLY A 337 -12.31 6.91 -1.85
CA GLY A 337 -11.05 6.51 -2.49
C GLY A 337 -9.83 7.22 -1.92
N THR A 338 -9.93 7.69 -0.67
CA THR A 338 -8.92 8.46 0.05
C THR A 338 -7.61 7.69 0.20
N GLY A 339 -6.51 8.44 0.13
CA GLY A 339 -5.15 7.97 0.31
C GLY A 339 -4.21 9.15 0.57
N VAL A 340 -2.91 8.89 0.63
CA VAL A 340 -1.87 9.92 0.76
C VAL A 340 -1.07 9.95 -0.54
N ALA A 341 -1.20 11.01 -1.33
CA ALA A 341 -0.52 11.15 -2.63
C ALA A 341 1.01 11.05 -2.48
N ALA A 342 1.56 11.62 -1.42
CA ALA A 342 2.97 11.59 -1.08
C ALA A 342 3.49 10.19 -0.67
N SER A 343 2.63 9.20 -0.42
CA SER A 343 3.06 7.85 -0.03
C SER A 343 2.70 6.79 -1.09
N PRO A 344 3.70 6.11 -1.67
CA PRO A 344 3.45 5.02 -2.62
C PRO A 344 2.53 3.89 -2.11
N PRO A 345 2.70 3.33 -0.89
CA PRO A 345 1.76 2.32 -0.38
C PRO A 345 0.36 2.87 -0.10
N LEU A 346 0.25 4.10 0.39
CA LEU A 346 -1.03 4.73 0.75
C LEU A 346 -1.68 5.48 -0.40
N ARG A 347 -1.16 5.32 -1.63
CA ARG A 347 -1.64 6.06 -2.79
C ARG A 347 -3.18 6.03 -2.89
N PRO A 348 -3.82 7.18 -3.16
CA PRO A 348 -5.25 7.27 -3.44
C PRO A 348 -5.62 6.47 -4.71
N ARG A 349 -6.92 6.21 -4.90
CA ARG A 349 -7.41 5.44 -6.05
C ARG A 349 -7.18 6.16 -7.38
N ASP A 350 -7.56 7.43 -7.43
CA ASP A 350 -7.24 8.43 -8.44
C ASP A 350 -7.04 9.74 -7.66
N SER A 351 -6.03 10.53 -8.00
CA SER A 351 -5.76 11.78 -7.29
C SER A 351 -5.34 12.84 -8.26
N ASP A 352 -6.19 13.86 -8.33
CA ASP A 352 -5.86 15.14 -8.94
C ASP A 352 -4.65 15.75 -8.23
N GLU A 353 -4.50 15.56 -6.93
CA GLU A 353 -3.35 16.05 -6.15
C GLU A 353 -2.02 15.36 -6.49
N ALA A 354 -2.00 14.26 -7.26
CA ALA A 354 -0.76 13.57 -7.60
C ALA A 354 0.16 14.48 -8.43
N THR A 355 1.34 14.81 -7.90
CA THR A 355 2.33 15.62 -8.61
C THR A 355 2.88 14.86 -9.82
N ILE A 356 2.99 15.55 -10.95
CA ILE A 356 3.70 15.08 -12.14
C ILE A 356 5.13 15.63 -12.08
N PRO A 357 6.16 14.79 -11.83
CA PRO A 357 7.52 15.26 -11.59
C PRO A 357 8.09 16.13 -12.70
N ALA A 358 7.73 15.83 -13.95
CA ALA A 358 8.23 16.54 -15.13
C ALA A 358 7.82 18.02 -15.16
N ILE A 359 6.65 18.37 -14.59
CA ILE A 359 6.12 19.73 -14.62
C ILE A 359 6.00 20.38 -13.25
N ASP A 360 6.21 19.63 -12.17
CA ASP A 360 6.07 20.07 -10.77
C ASP A 360 4.68 20.65 -10.46
N GLU A 361 3.65 20.06 -11.07
CA GLU A 361 2.25 20.45 -10.93
C GLU A 361 1.38 19.23 -10.66
N SER A 362 0.21 19.47 -10.07
CA SER A 362 -0.77 18.43 -9.75
C SER A 362 -1.43 17.90 -11.04
N ALA A 363 -1.76 16.61 -11.09
CA ALA A 363 -2.50 16.00 -12.20
C ALA A 363 -3.89 16.63 -12.41
N GLY A 364 -4.44 17.27 -11.38
CA GLY A 364 -5.67 18.05 -11.40
C GLY A 364 -5.59 19.33 -12.23
N SER A 365 -4.39 19.85 -12.47
CA SER A 365 -4.20 21.10 -13.22
C SER A 365 -4.72 21.02 -14.65
N GLY A 366 -4.69 19.84 -15.27
CA GLY A 366 -5.28 19.62 -16.60
C GLY A 366 -4.87 20.68 -17.63
N ALA A 367 -5.86 21.38 -18.18
CA ALA A 367 -5.60 22.44 -19.16
C ALA A 367 -5.14 23.78 -18.55
N ASP A 368 -5.30 23.97 -17.24
CA ASP A 368 -4.86 25.16 -16.49
C ASP A 368 -3.39 25.08 -16.03
N ALA A 369 -2.69 23.99 -16.35
CA ALA A 369 -1.28 23.83 -16.03
C ALA A 369 -0.40 24.94 -16.62
N GLY A 370 0.61 25.36 -15.86
CA GLY A 370 1.51 26.45 -16.22
C GLY A 370 0.77 27.79 -16.38
N THR A 371 0.81 28.37 -17.57
CA THR A 371 -0.01 29.56 -17.93
C THR A 371 -1.23 29.21 -18.78
N GLY A 372 -1.65 27.94 -18.80
CA GLY A 372 -2.83 27.48 -19.50
C GLY A 372 -4.09 28.15 -18.97
N SER A 373 -5.08 28.33 -19.83
CA SER A 373 -6.35 28.96 -19.45
C SER A 373 -7.49 28.48 -20.34
N ALA A 374 -7.51 27.20 -20.72
CA ALA A 374 -8.54 26.69 -21.60
C ALA A 374 -9.90 26.74 -20.89
N VAL A 375 -10.69 27.79 -21.17
CA VAL A 375 -11.99 27.99 -20.51
C VAL A 375 -13.05 27.12 -21.17
N VAL A 376 -13.85 26.49 -20.31
CA VAL A 376 -15.10 25.78 -20.59
C VAL A 376 -16.12 26.72 -21.26
N ASP A 377 -16.09 26.83 -22.58
CA ASP A 377 -17.30 27.17 -23.34
C ASP A 377 -17.39 26.24 -24.56
N SER A 378 -18.33 25.28 -24.47
CA SER A 378 -18.34 24.02 -25.22
C SER A 378 -18.53 24.12 -26.74
N ASP A 379 -18.62 25.35 -27.28
CA ASP A 379 -19.04 25.65 -28.65
C ASP A 379 -17.98 26.30 -29.54
N GLU A 380 -16.79 26.67 -29.04
CA GLU A 380 -15.75 27.28 -29.90
C GLU A 380 -14.34 26.69 -29.62
N LEU A 381 -14.13 25.40 -29.94
CA LEU A 381 -12.81 25.06 -30.49
C LEU A 381 -12.60 25.97 -31.70
N PRO A 382 -11.38 26.51 -31.93
CA PRO A 382 -11.15 27.36 -33.09
C PRO A 382 -11.68 26.68 -34.36
N ASP A 383 -12.37 27.41 -35.24
CA ASP A 383 -13.02 26.90 -36.47
C ASP A 383 -12.13 25.99 -37.35
N ALA A 384 -10.81 26.08 -37.17
CA ALA A 384 -9.80 25.24 -37.82
C ALA A 384 -9.79 23.77 -37.36
N TYR A 385 -10.41 23.42 -36.22
CA TYR A 385 -10.39 22.06 -35.67
C TYR A 385 -11.69 21.31 -35.92
N ALA A 386 -11.55 20.12 -36.51
CA ALA A 386 -12.63 19.13 -36.48
C ALA A 386 -12.72 18.53 -35.07
N LYS A 387 -13.65 19.05 -34.24
CA LYS A 387 -13.91 18.58 -32.87
C LYS A 387 -13.96 17.05 -32.77
N ASP A 388 -14.67 16.41 -33.69
CA ASP A 388 -14.80 14.94 -33.73
C ASP A 388 -13.46 14.20 -33.88
N LEU A 389 -12.50 14.76 -34.63
CA LEU A 389 -11.18 14.16 -34.83
C LEU A 389 -10.31 14.32 -33.58
N LEU A 390 -10.33 15.50 -32.95
CA LEU A 390 -9.60 15.74 -31.70
C LEU A 390 -10.16 14.88 -30.56
N GLU A 391 -11.50 14.81 -30.43
CA GLU A 391 -12.17 13.93 -29.47
C GLU A 391 -11.78 12.46 -29.66
N LEU A 392 -11.77 11.99 -30.92
CA LEU A 392 -11.40 10.61 -31.23
C LEU A 392 -9.93 10.34 -30.88
N TYR A 393 -9.02 11.21 -31.32
CA TYR A 393 -7.59 11.09 -31.06
C TYR A 393 -7.28 11.02 -29.56
N LEU A 394 -7.77 11.99 -28.79
CA LEU A 394 -7.51 12.05 -27.35
C LEU A 394 -8.23 10.92 -26.58
N SER A 395 -9.43 10.52 -26.99
CA SER A 395 -10.13 9.37 -26.38
C SER A 395 -9.37 8.05 -26.58
N ASP A 396 -8.85 7.81 -27.79
CA ASP A 396 -8.08 6.59 -28.10
C ASP A 396 -6.78 6.56 -27.30
N HIS A 397 -6.08 7.68 -27.22
CA HIS A 397 -4.85 7.80 -26.45
C HIS A 397 -5.08 7.72 -24.94
N PHE A 398 -6.16 8.30 -24.41
CA PHE A 398 -6.55 8.14 -23.00
C PHE A 398 -6.87 6.68 -22.65
N THR A 399 -7.51 5.97 -23.57
CA THR A 399 -7.77 4.53 -23.41
C THR A 399 -6.45 3.74 -23.41
N GLY A 400 -5.52 4.08 -24.30
CA GLY A 400 -4.17 3.52 -24.33
C GLY A 400 -3.37 3.80 -23.05
N ALA A 401 -3.39 5.05 -22.57
CA ALA A 401 -2.75 5.47 -21.31
C ALA A 401 -3.34 4.73 -20.11
N THR A 402 -4.66 4.53 -20.07
CA THR A 402 -5.34 3.74 -19.03
C THR A 402 -4.91 2.27 -19.08
N ALA A 403 -4.77 1.68 -20.27
CA ALA A 403 -4.26 0.32 -20.41
C ALA A 403 -2.78 0.19 -20.01
N GLY A 404 -1.97 1.20 -20.32
CA GLY A 404 -0.57 1.31 -19.91
C GLY A 404 -0.40 1.42 -18.39
N ALA A 405 -1.11 2.35 -17.75
CA ALA A 405 -1.10 2.55 -16.29
C ALA A 405 -1.48 1.25 -15.55
N ASN A 406 -2.59 0.62 -15.93
CA ASN A 406 -3.02 -0.65 -15.34
C ASN A 406 -2.00 -1.78 -15.54
N ARG A 407 -1.23 -1.75 -16.64
CA ARG A 407 -0.23 -2.79 -16.93
C ARG A 407 1.02 -2.62 -16.09
N ILE A 408 1.58 -1.42 -16.04
CA ILE A 408 2.78 -1.15 -15.25
C ILE A 408 2.51 -1.35 -13.74
N GLU A 409 1.29 -1.07 -13.28
CA GLU A 409 0.84 -1.43 -11.92
C GLU A 409 0.95 -2.93 -11.66
N ARG A 410 0.36 -3.75 -12.54
CA ARG A 410 0.44 -5.21 -12.41
C ARG A 410 1.88 -5.69 -12.48
N MET A 411 2.72 -5.09 -13.33
CA MET A 411 4.15 -5.42 -13.37
C MET A 411 4.81 -5.13 -12.02
N ALA A 412 4.57 -3.97 -11.41
CA ALA A 412 5.13 -3.66 -10.10
C ALA A 412 4.69 -4.68 -9.03
N ASP A 413 3.43 -5.10 -9.05
CA ASP A 413 2.91 -6.12 -8.12
C ASP A 413 3.52 -7.52 -8.38
N ASP A 414 3.58 -7.95 -9.63
CA ASP A 414 4.11 -9.26 -10.06
C ASP A 414 5.61 -9.42 -9.77
N PHE A 415 6.35 -8.31 -9.76
CA PHE A 415 7.81 -8.26 -9.64
C PHE A 415 8.30 -7.59 -8.34
N VAL A 416 7.47 -7.59 -7.28
CA VAL A 416 7.78 -7.05 -5.94
C VAL A 416 9.01 -7.66 -5.25
N ASP A 417 9.45 -8.82 -5.71
CA ASP A 417 10.60 -9.60 -5.24
C ASP A 417 11.79 -9.52 -6.22
N THR A 418 11.92 -8.39 -6.90
CA THR A 418 13.04 -8.11 -7.79
C THR A 418 13.72 -6.80 -7.40
N PRO A 419 15.03 -6.65 -7.66
CA PRO A 419 15.75 -5.42 -7.36
C PRO A 419 15.21 -4.17 -8.09
N VAL A 420 14.48 -4.37 -9.19
CA VAL A 420 13.90 -3.27 -10.01
C VAL A 420 12.48 -2.88 -9.56
N TYR A 421 12.01 -3.40 -8.42
CA TYR A 421 10.65 -3.13 -7.93
C TYR A 421 10.43 -1.64 -7.61
N ALA A 422 11.42 -0.98 -7.01
CA ALA A 422 11.31 0.42 -6.65
C ALA A 422 11.04 1.26 -7.91
N GLU A 423 11.88 1.11 -8.93
CA GLU A 423 11.80 1.78 -10.22
C GLU A 423 10.49 1.48 -10.95
N LEU A 424 10.02 0.22 -10.92
CA LEU A 424 8.72 -0.16 -11.47
C LEU A 424 7.56 0.56 -10.76
N ALA A 425 7.60 0.62 -9.43
CA ALA A 425 6.57 1.28 -8.64
C ALA A 425 6.57 2.81 -8.87
N GLU A 426 7.73 3.43 -9.03
CA GLU A 426 7.85 4.85 -9.38
C GLU A 426 7.29 5.13 -10.77
N LEU A 427 7.71 4.34 -11.77
CA LEU A 427 7.21 4.48 -13.14
C LEU A 427 5.69 4.29 -13.21
N ALA A 428 5.13 3.34 -12.43
CA ALA A 428 3.69 3.14 -12.33
C ALA A 428 2.95 4.33 -11.71
N ARG A 429 3.58 5.03 -10.75
CA ARG A 429 3.04 6.26 -10.16
C ARG A 429 3.00 7.39 -11.19
N ASP A 430 4.13 7.62 -11.87
CA ASP A 430 4.30 8.71 -12.83
C ASP A 430 3.34 8.56 -14.01
N ILE A 431 3.26 7.36 -14.59
CA ILE A 431 2.34 7.06 -15.71
C ILE A 431 0.86 7.23 -15.28
N ARG A 432 0.51 6.93 -14.03
CA ARG A 432 -0.87 7.15 -13.53
C ARG A 432 -1.18 8.63 -13.39
N ALA A 433 -0.27 9.42 -12.81
CA ALA A 433 -0.45 10.86 -12.66
C ALA A 433 -0.63 11.54 -14.03
N GLU A 434 0.18 11.19 -15.01
CA GLU A 434 0.04 11.66 -16.39
C GLU A 434 -1.27 11.23 -17.06
N ARG A 435 -1.74 10.00 -16.79
CA ARG A 435 -3.03 9.53 -17.30
C ARG A 435 -4.17 10.35 -16.69
N THR A 436 -4.10 10.68 -15.40
CA THR A 436 -5.09 11.53 -14.72
C THR A 436 -5.07 12.93 -15.32
N PHE A 437 -3.88 13.52 -15.50
CA PHE A 437 -3.68 14.79 -16.17
C PHE A 437 -4.29 14.84 -17.57
N LEU A 438 -4.02 13.82 -18.41
CA LEU A 438 -4.62 13.73 -19.74
C LEU A 438 -6.15 13.64 -19.66
N GLY A 439 -6.68 12.95 -18.66
CA GLY A 439 -8.10 12.92 -18.39
C GLY A 439 -8.65 14.31 -18.13
N ASN A 440 -8.10 15.02 -17.14
CA ASN A 440 -8.58 16.35 -16.75
C ASN A 440 -8.47 17.33 -17.92
N LEU A 441 -7.34 17.33 -18.64
CA LEU A 441 -7.16 18.12 -19.86
C LEU A 441 -8.26 17.86 -20.91
N ILE A 442 -8.67 16.60 -21.13
CA ILE A 442 -9.75 16.27 -22.07
C ILE A 442 -11.08 16.87 -21.60
N ASP A 443 -11.36 16.79 -20.29
CA ASP A 443 -12.60 17.29 -19.71
C ASP A 443 -12.64 18.83 -19.74
N ASP A 444 -11.53 19.50 -19.44
CA ASP A 444 -11.37 20.96 -19.45
C ASP A 444 -11.56 21.54 -20.86
N LEU A 445 -11.07 20.83 -21.89
CA LEU A 445 -11.30 21.16 -23.29
C LEU A 445 -12.75 20.92 -23.75
N GLY A 446 -13.64 20.43 -22.87
CA GLY A 446 -15.03 20.13 -23.19
C GLY A 446 -15.20 18.95 -24.17
N LEU A 447 -14.21 18.05 -24.23
CA LEU A 447 -14.18 16.91 -25.14
C LEU A 447 -14.75 15.65 -24.49
N LYS A 448 -15.44 14.83 -25.27
CA LYS A 448 -16.03 13.59 -24.75
C LYS A 448 -15.06 12.43 -24.78
N ARG A 449 -14.89 11.76 -23.64
CA ARG A 449 -14.23 10.45 -23.53
C ARG A 449 -15.15 9.35 -24.10
N LYS A 450 -14.88 8.87 -25.32
CA LYS A 450 -15.68 7.80 -25.94
C LYS A 450 -15.13 6.42 -25.54
N PRO A 451 -15.93 5.50 -24.96
CA PRO A 451 -15.47 4.15 -24.65
C PRO A 451 -15.31 3.36 -25.96
N TYR A 452 -14.09 3.36 -26.52
CA TYR A 452 -13.86 2.71 -27.80
C TYR A 452 -13.59 1.21 -27.63
N ARG A 453 -14.52 0.39 -28.14
CA ARG A 453 -14.48 -1.07 -28.03
C ARG A 453 -13.28 -1.74 -28.70
N GLN A 454 -12.54 -1.05 -29.59
CA GLN A 454 -11.37 -1.63 -30.26
C GLN A 454 -10.08 -1.55 -29.44
N ALA A 455 -10.03 -0.83 -28.31
CA ALA A 455 -8.89 -0.87 -27.40
C ALA A 455 -8.68 -2.26 -26.75
N LEU A 456 -9.69 -3.13 -26.80
CA LEU A 456 -9.55 -4.55 -26.51
C LEU A 456 -8.51 -5.25 -27.42
N ALA A 457 -8.28 -4.74 -28.63
CA ALA A 457 -7.28 -5.30 -29.55
C ALA A 457 -5.84 -5.01 -29.07
N TRP A 458 -5.57 -3.80 -28.58
CA TRP A 458 -4.24 -3.45 -28.04
C TRP A 458 -3.95 -4.13 -26.70
N ALA A 459 -4.98 -4.33 -25.87
CA ALA A 459 -4.86 -5.08 -24.62
C ALA A 459 -4.80 -6.61 -24.80
N GLY A 460 -5.42 -7.15 -25.85
CA GLY A 460 -5.67 -8.59 -26.01
C GLY A 460 -4.65 -9.37 -26.83
N GLU A 461 -3.91 -8.74 -27.75
CA GLU A 461 -3.23 -9.50 -28.81
C GLU A 461 -1.87 -10.15 -28.46
N ARG A 462 -1.36 -10.05 -27.23
CA ARG A 462 -0.05 -10.67 -26.91
C ARG A 462 0.11 -11.40 -25.57
N VAL A 463 -0.77 -11.18 -24.60
CA VAL A 463 -0.60 -11.76 -23.25
C VAL A 463 -1.21 -13.16 -23.13
N GLY A 464 -2.28 -13.46 -23.87
CA GLY A 464 -3.04 -14.71 -23.71
C GLY A 464 -2.30 -15.99 -24.14
N ARG A 465 -1.19 -15.89 -24.90
CA ARG A 465 -0.52 -17.06 -25.50
C ARG A 465 0.74 -17.54 -24.78
N LEU A 466 1.16 -16.92 -23.69
CA LEU A 466 2.42 -17.27 -23.00
C LEU A 466 2.25 -18.00 -21.67
N LYS A 467 1.02 -18.10 -21.16
CA LYS A 467 0.67 -19.03 -20.05
C LYS A 467 0.62 -20.51 -20.49
N GLY A 468 1.06 -20.83 -21.72
CA GLY A 468 0.92 -22.14 -22.35
C GLY A 468 2.17 -23.03 -22.41
N ASN A 469 3.23 -22.75 -21.64
CA ASN A 469 4.46 -23.57 -21.65
C ASN A 469 4.50 -24.58 -20.48
N GLY A 470 3.54 -25.51 -20.43
CA GLY A 470 3.71 -26.83 -19.80
C GLY A 470 4.03 -26.93 -18.29
N LYS A 471 4.19 -25.83 -17.57
CA LYS A 471 4.34 -25.76 -16.11
C LYS A 471 3.41 -24.67 -15.58
N VAL A 472 2.22 -25.06 -15.15
CA VAL A 472 1.15 -24.14 -14.72
C VAL A 472 1.41 -23.59 -13.29
N ILE A 473 2.66 -23.62 -12.80
CA ILE A 473 2.97 -23.32 -11.39
C ILE A 473 4.06 -22.24 -11.23
N ASP A 474 4.97 -22.03 -12.21
CA ASP A 474 6.09 -21.09 -12.05
C ASP A 474 5.93 -19.82 -12.90
N ARG A 475 6.23 -18.65 -12.31
CA ARG A 475 6.29 -17.36 -13.03
C ARG A 475 7.36 -17.44 -14.12
N SER A 476 6.99 -17.09 -15.36
CA SER A 476 7.94 -17.13 -16.48
C SER A 476 8.84 -15.89 -16.47
N PRO A 477 10.18 -16.05 -16.45
CA PRO A 477 11.13 -14.95 -16.64
C PRO A 477 10.89 -14.13 -17.91
N MET A 478 10.35 -14.77 -18.96
CA MET A 478 9.99 -14.12 -20.21
C MET A 478 8.86 -13.10 -20.06
N THR A 479 8.00 -13.24 -19.04
CA THR A 479 6.90 -12.31 -18.82
C THR A 479 7.44 -10.90 -18.56
N MET A 480 8.44 -10.74 -17.69
CA MET A 480 9.01 -9.42 -17.40
C MET A 480 9.61 -8.77 -18.65
N LEU A 481 10.36 -9.54 -19.43
CA LEU A 481 11.00 -9.05 -20.65
C LEU A 481 9.95 -8.55 -21.67
N LEU A 482 8.92 -9.35 -21.91
CA LEU A 482 7.88 -9.02 -22.89
C LEU A 482 6.97 -7.88 -22.43
N GLU A 483 6.64 -7.83 -21.14
CA GLU A 483 5.89 -6.70 -20.58
C GLU A 483 6.72 -5.40 -20.65
N ALA A 484 8.05 -5.47 -20.41
CA ALA A 484 8.93 -4.33 -20.59
C ALA A 484 8.99 -3.87 -22.07
N ASP A 485 9.11 -4.79 -23.04
CA ASP A 485 9.06 -4.46 -24.47
C ASP A 485 7.73 -3.77 -24.88
N LEU A 486 6.61 -4.27 -24.36
CA LEU A 486 5.29 -3.68 -24.57
C LEU A 486 5.21 -2.28 -23.96
N MET A 487 5.70 -2.10 -22.73
CA MET A 487 5.69 -0.80 -22.07
C MET A 487 6.59 0.23 -22.78
N ARG A 488 7.73 -0.18 -23.37
CA ARG A 488 8.59 0.72 -24.15
C ARG A 488 7.85 1.25 -25.38
N SER A 489 7.08 0.36 -26.02
CA SER A 489 6.21 0.73 -27.14
C SER A 489 5.06 1.66 -26.70
N ALA A 490 4.48 1.40 -25.52
CA ALA A 490 3.39 2.22 -24.96
C ALA A 490 3.85 3.65 -24.62
N ILE A 491 5.03 3.79 -24.00
CA ILE A 491 5.61 5.08 -23.64
C ILE A 491 5.91 5.92 -24.89
N ASN A 492 6.31 5.30 -26.01
CA ASN A 492 6.44 6.01 -27.30
C ASN A 492 5.10 6.54 -27.83
N GLY A 493 4.01 5.78 -27.65
CA GLY A 493 2.67 6.24 -28.02
C GLY A 493 2.22 7.46 -27.22
N LYS A 494 2.62 7.55 -25.94
CA LYS A 494 2.39 8.71 -25.08
C LYS A 494 3.15 9.96 -25.55
N LEU A 495 4.42 9.81 -25.94
CA LEU A 495 5.23 10.91 -26.47
C LEU A 495 4.52 11.64 -27.62
N GLY A 496 3.94 10.89 -28.56
CA GLY A 496 3.21 11.47 -29.68
C GLY A 496 2.02 12.35 -29.27
N VAL A 497 1.36 12.05 -28.15
CA VAL A 497 0.27 12.89 -27.60
C VAL A 497 0.81 14.21 -27.11
N TRP A 498 1.91 14.19 -26.36
CA TRP A 498 2.55 15.40 -25.85
C TRP A 498 3.11 16.27 -26.97
N GLU A 499 3.71 15.68 -28.00
CA GLU A 499 4.15 16.41 -29.19
C GLU A 499 2.99 17.06 -29.94
N THR A 500 1.88 16.32 -30.10
CA THR A 500 0.67 16.84 -30.74
C THR A 500 0.08 17.99 -29.93
N LEU A 501 -0.08 17.85 -28.61
CA LEU A 501 -0.61 18.90 -27.74
C LEU A 501 0.32 20.12 -27.69
N ARG A 502 1.65 19.94 -27.67
CA ARG A 502 2.63 21.05 -27.78
C ARG A 502 2.42 21.86 -29.05
N ASP A 503 2.25 21.20 -30.19
CA ASP A 503 2.15 21.87 -31.50
C ASP A 503 0.78 22.57 -31.68
N HIS A 504 -0.23 22.14 -30.94
CA HIS A 504 -1.58 22.71 -30.92
C HIS A 504 -1.88 23.54 -29.65
N ALA A 505 -0.88 23.81 -28.80
CA ALA A 505 -1.08 24.38 -27.47
C ALA A 505 -1.74 25.77 -27.51
N GLU A 506 -1.16 26.72 -28.26
CA GLU A 506 -1.65 28.11 -28.32
C GLU A 506 -3.11 28.19 -28.83
N PRO A 507 -3.49 27.55 -29.95
CA PRO A 507 -4.90 27.54 -30.38
C PRO A 507 -5.87 26.88 -29.40
N LEU A 508 -5.41 25.94 -28.59
CA LEU A 508 -6.23 25.24 -27.60
C LEU A 508 -6.23 25.96 -26.23
N GLY A 509 -5.54 27.10 -26.09
CA GLY A 509 -5.44 27.82 -24.81
C GLY A 509 -4.58 27.11 -23.77
N LEU A 510 -3.67 26.22 -24.20
CA LEU A 510 -2.78 25.45 -23.33
C LEU A 510 -1.39 26.08 -23.27
N ASP A 511 -0.67 25.87 -22.17
CA ASP A 511 0.74 26.28 -22.05
C ASP A 511 1.65 25.30 -22.81
N ARG A 512 2.30 25.80 -23.86
CA ARG A 512 3.28 25.04 -24.66
C ARG A 512 4.44 24.51 -23.82
N GLY A 513 4.88 25.26 -22.81
CA GLY A 513 6.01 24.92 -21.94
C GLY A 513 5.73 23.70 -21.06
N VAL A 514 4.47 23.46 -20.68
CA VAL A 514 4.05 22.25 -19.95
C VAL A 514 4.34 21.00 -20.78
N PHE A 515 3.94 20.99 -22.05
CA PHE A 515 4.19 19.83 -22.93
C PHE A 515 5.65 19.66 -23.32
N GLU A 516 6.41 20.75 -23.45
CA GLU A 516 7.87 20.67 -23.64
C GLU A 516 8.54 19.95 -22.46
N ARG A 517 8.15 20.28 -21.22
CA ARG A 517 8.62 19.60 -20.01
C ARG A 517 8.15 18.14 -19.93
N LEU A 518 6.90 17.84 -20.28
CA LEU A 518 6.41 16.44 -20.35
C LEU A 518 7.16 15.60 -21.40
N ILE A 519 7.54 16.20 -22.53
CA ILE A 519 8.38 15.57 -23.55
C ILE A 519 9.81 15.35 -23.03
N GLU A 520 10.34 16.27 -22.23
CA GLU A 520 11.65 16.08 -21.59
C GLU A 520 11.60 14.95 -20.55
N GLY A 521 10.58 14.94 -19.68
CA GLY A 521 10.35 13.89 -18.68
C GLY A 521 10.12 12.50 -19.26
N TYR A 522 9.70 12.38 -20.52
CA TYR A 522 9.66 11.10 -21.23
C TYR A 522 11.04 10.42 -21.29
N ARG A 523 12.15 11.18 -21.39
CA ARG A 523 13.49 10.60 -21.45
C ARG A 523 13.84 9.84 -20.18
N GLU A 524 13.58 10.45 -19.02
CA GLU A 524 13.81 9.83 -17.72
C GLU A 524 12.99 8.54 -17.56
N GLN A 525 11.72 8.55 -17.97
CA GLN A 525 10.88 7.37 -17.93
C GLN A 525 11.35 6.26 -18.89
N SER A 526 11.83 6.64 -20.08
CA SER A 526 12.41 5.70 -21.03
C SER A 526 13.70 5.08 -20.49
N GLU A 527 14.55 5.87 -19.82
CA GLU A 527 15.80 5.39 -19.20
C GLU A 527 15.51 4.39 -18.08
N ARG A 528 14.59 4.71 -17.15
CA ARG A 528 14.15 3.77 -16.10
C ARG A 528 13.60 2.47 -16.69
N LEU A 529 12.79 2.56 -17.74
CA LEU A 529 12.25 1.38 -18.40
C LEU A 529 13.33 0.57 -19.15
N ASP A 530 14.35 1.24 -19.69
CA ASP A 530 15.52 0.59 -20.29
C ASP A 530 16.36 -0.16 -19.24
N GLU A 531 16.45 0.34 -18.01
CA GLU A 531 17.09 -0.36 -16.88
C GLU A 531 16.31 -1.63 -16.48
N ILE A 532 15.00 -1.51 -16.32
CA ILE A 532 14.10 -2.66 -16.06
C ILE A 532 14.22 -3.70 -17.18
N HIS A 533 14.17 -3.26 -18.43
CA HIS A 533 14.35 -4.12 -19.59
C HIS A 533 15.76 -4.74 -19.64
N SER A 534 16.81 -3.99 -19.25
CA SER A 534 18.18 -4.49 -19.17
C SER A 534 18.32 -5.59 -18.11
N TYR A 535 17.69 -5.40 -16.95
CA TYR A 535 17.60 -6.41 -15.91
C TYR A 535 16.92 -7.69 -16.43
N ALA A 536 15.77 -7.54 -17.10
CA ALA A 536 14.99 -8.64 -17.64
C ALA A 536 15.73 -9.40 -18.76
N ARG A 537 16.24 -8.71 -19.79
CA ARG A 537 16.89 -9.34 -20.95
C ARG A 537 18.16 -10.10 -20.57
N ALA A 538 18.87 -9.64 -19.53
CA ALA A 538 20.09 -10.27 -19.05
C ALA A 538 19.83 -11.60 -18.31
N ARG A 539 18.57 -11.94 -18.01
CA ARG A 539 18.18 -13.07 -17.16
C ARG A 539 17.14 -13.98 -17.82
N ALA A 540 16.16 -13.42 -18.53
CA ALA A 540 14.99 -14.14 -19.03
C ALA A 540 15.30 -15.36 -19.94
N LEU A 541 16.46 -15.36 -20.59
CA LEU A 541 16.91 -16.41 -21.52
C LEU A 541 18.08 -17.25 -20.98
N ARG A 542 18.37 -17.16 -19.67
CA ARG A 542 19.53 -17.81 -19.03
C ARG A 542 19.10 -18.71 -17.88
N GLU A 543 19.69 -19.89 -17.81
CA GLU A 543 19.49 -20.82 -16.69
C GLU A 543 20.42 -20.54 -15.51
N ASP A 544 21.54 -19.85 -15.75
CA ASP A 544 22.53 -19.51 -14.72
C ASP A 544 22.24 -18.20 -13.96
N ARG A 545 21.10 -17.56 -14.25
CA ARG A 545 20.68 -16.31 -13.59
C ARG A 545 19.18 -16.34 -13.29
N THR A 546 18.83 -16.19 -12.03
CA THR A 546 17.43 -16.08 -11.61
C THR A 546 16.90 -14.68 -11.89
N THR A 547 15.64 -14.61 -12.33
CA THR A 547 14.92 -13.33 -12.53
C THR A 547 14.20 -12.87 -11.27
N PHE A 548 13.71 -13.85 -10.51
CA PHE A 548 13.05 -13.66 -9.24
C PHE A 548 14.04 -13.96 -8.12
N TRP A 549 13.85 -13.32 -6.98
CA TRP A 549 14.65 -13.59 -5.79
C TRP A 549 14.07 -14.83 -5.10
N ASP A 550 14.87 -15.90 -5.06
CA ASP A 550 14.52 -17.17 -4.40
C ASP A 550 14.68 -17.06 -2.87
#